data_AF-A0A512J8U5-F1
#
_entry.id   AF-A0A512J8U5-F1
#
_cell.length_a   1.000
_cell.length_b   1.000
_cell.length_c   1.000
_cell.angle_alpha   90.00
_cell.angle_beta   90.00
_cell.angle_gamma   90.00
#
_symmetry.space_group_name_H-M   'P 1'
#
loop_
_entity.id
_entity.type
_entity.pdbx_description
1 polymer ?
#
loop_
_entity_poly.entity_id
_entity_poly.type
_entity_poly.pdbx_seq_one_letter_code
_entity_poly.pdbx_strand_id
1 'polypeptide(L)'
;MRHLRSLLRLFRVAPDRPDLLHVRSAALIAVAVSVPASLFVLATGNGIVRAIAVAFLVLAAATAHLAFTYDRVFASLVQQSSEVRRLVDDNLRLAGHDLLTGLPDRPSFFAHLEAALGARLRNGHEVAVGLIDLDGFRPVNDT
;
A
#
# COMPACT_ATOMS: atom_id res chain seq x y z
N MET A 1 15.32 -23.94 19.38
CA MET A 1 14.51 -22.90 20.08
C MET A 1 14.54 -21.49 19.45
N ARG A 2 15.51 -21.13 18.60
CA ARG A 2 15.53 -19.81 17.91
C ARG A 2 14.38 -19.62 16.89
N HIS A 3 13.95 -20.67 16.20
CA HIS A 3 12.89 -20.60 15.19
C HIS A 3 11.48 -20.33 15.76
N LEU A 4 11.21 -20.73 17.01
CA LEU A 4 9.91 -20.53 17.67
C LEU A 4 9.69 -19.06 18.08
N ARG A 5 10.78 -18.35 18.43
CA ARG A 5 10.73 -16.93 18.81
C ARG A 5 10.57 -16.00 17.61
N SER A 6 11.07 -16.39 16.44
CA SER A 6 10.83 -15.68 15.17
C SER A 6 9.39 -15.83 14.68
N LEU A 7 8.77 -17.00 14.88
CA LEU A 7 7.35 -17.24 14.55
C LEU A 7 6.40 -16.39 15.42
N LEU A 8 6.71 -16.23 16.72
CA LEU A 8 5.93 -15.41 17.65
C LEU A 8 6.08 -13.90 17.39
N ARG A 9 7.25 -13.42 16.92
CA ARG A 9 7.43 -12.01 16.54
C ARG A 9 6.68 -11.65 15.25
N LEU A 10 6.57 -12.59 14.32
CA LEU A 10 5.82 -12.42 13.06
C LEU A 10 4.29 -12.46 13.25
N PHE A 11 3.81 -12.82 14.45
CA PHE A 11 2.38 -12.84 14.79
C PHE A 11 1.91 -11.51 15.38
N ARG A 12 2.84 -10.68 15.89
CA ARG A 12 2.51 -9.45 16.64
C ARG A 12 2.51 -8.17 15.79
N VAL A 13 2.98 -8.23 14.55
CA VAL A 13 3.25 -7.05 13.71
C VAL A 13 2.11 -6.69 12.74
N ALA A 14 1.07 -7.51 12.61
CA ALA A 14 0.00 -7.26 11.62
C ALA A 14 -1.43 -7.24 12.21
N PRO A 15 -1.79 -6.26 13.07
CA PRO A 15 -3.18 -6.09 13.50
C PRO A 15 -4.07 -5.38 12.46
N ASP A 16 -3.51 -4.66 11.48
CA ASP A 16 -4.23 -3.61 10.72
C ASP A 16 -4.46 -3.88 9.21
N ARG A 17 -4.23 -5.11 8.71
CA ARG A 17 -4.45 -5.44 7.29
C ARG A 17 -5.28 -6.72 7.17
N PRO A 18 -6.62 -6.64 7.13
CA PRO A 18 -7.51 -7.81 7.11
C PRO A 18 -7.25 -8.74 5.92
N ASP A 19 -6.74 -8.22 4.80
CA ASP A 19 -6.59 -8.98 3.55
C ASP A 19 -5.45 -10.02 3.62
N LEU A 20 -4.39 -9.75 4.39
CA LEU A 20 -3.26 -10.67 4.58
C LEU A 20 -3.56 -11.83 5.54
N LEU A 21 -4.54 -11.64 6.43
CA LEU A 21 -4.98 -12.68 7.37
C LEU A 21 -5.67 -13.85 6.65
N HIS A 22 -6.33 -13.60 5.52
CA HIS A 22 -7.06 -14.62 4.76
C HIS A 22 -6.13 -15.60 4.04
N VAL A 23 -5.06 -15.10 3.41
CA VAL A 23 -4.08 -15.95 2.70
C VAL A 23 -3.32 -16.85 3.68
N ARG A 24 -2.92 -16.28 4.82
CA ARG A 24 -2.16 -16.98 5.85
C ARG A 24 -3.01 -18.00 6.62
N SER A 25 -4.26 -17.68 6.91
CA SER A 25 -5.21 -18.63 7.52
C SER A 25 -5.58 -19.77 6.56
N ALA A 26 -5.75 -19.49 5.27
CA ALA A 26 -5.98 -20.53 4.25
C ALA A 26 -4.80 -21.50 4.16
N ALA A 27 -3.56 -21.01 4.19
CA ALA A 27 -2.36 -21.86 4.21
C ALA A 27 -2.29 -22.75 5.47
N LEU A 28 -2.64 -22.20 6.64
CA LEU A 28 -2.67 -22.95 7.90
C LEU A 28 -3.77 -24.03 7.90
N ILE A 29 -4.94 -23.73 7.37
CA ILE A 29 -6.04 -24.69 7.23
C ILE A 29 -5.65 -25.83 6.27
N ALA A 30 -5.05 -25.50 5.12
CA ALA A 30 -4.58 -26.49 4.17
C ALA A 30 -3.54 -27.46 4.77
N VAL A 31 -2.59 -26.93 5.55
CA VAL A 31 -1.60 -27.75 6.28
C VAL A 31 -2.25 -28.59 7.38
N ALA A 32 -3.17 -28.00 8.16
CA ALA A 32 -3.86 -28.68 9.26
C ALA A 32 -4.74 -29.84 8.79
N VAL A 33 -5.30 -29.77 7.58
CA VAL A 33 -6.12 -30.84 6.99
C VAL A 33 -5.25 -31.93 6.34
N SER A 34 -4.13 -31.55 5.72
CA SER A 34 -3.31 -32.49 4.93
C SER A 34 -2.45 -33.42 5.79
N VAL A 35 -2.01 -32.98 6.98
CA VAL A 35 -1.12 -33.76 7.86
C VAL A 35 -1.82 -34.95 8.54
N PRO A 36 -3.01 -34.80 9.17
CA PRO A 36 -3.73 -35.93 9.79
C PRO A 36 -4.17 -36.97 8.75
N ALA A 37 -4.60 -36.51 7.56
CA ALA A 37 -4.95 -37.38 6.45
C ALA A 37 -3.75 -38.23 6.01
N SER A 38 -2.56 -37.63 5.86
CA SER A 38 -1.33 -38.35 5.49
C SER A 38 -0.88 -39.37 6.55
N LEU A 39 -1.07 -39.06 7.83
CA LEU A 39 -0.71 -39.93 8.96
C LEU A 39 -1.63 -41.15 9.06
N PHE A 40 -2.94 -40.97 8.88
CA PHE A 40 -3.92 -42.06 8.84
C PHE A 40 -3.65 -43.04 7.68
N VAL A 41 -3.22 -42.49 6.55
CA VAL A 41 -2.93 -43.21 5.32
C VAL A 41 -1.65 -44.08 5.40
N LEU A 42 -0.63 -43.64 6.15
CA LEU A 42 0.57 -44.46 6.35
C LEU A 42 0.27 -45.76 7.11
N ALA A 43 -0.76 -45.76 7.96
CA ALA A 43 -1.12 -46.88 8.82
C ALA A 43 -1.92 -47.99 8.12
N THR A 44 -2.46 -47.77 6.91
CA THR A 44 -3.39 -48.70 6.25
C THR A 44 -2.74 -49.74 5.33
N GLY A 45 -1.42 -49.71 5.11
CA GLY A 45 -0.69 -50.74 4.35
C GLY A 45 -0.96 -50.80 2.84
N ASN A 46 -1.79 -49.91 2.28
CA ASN A 46 -2.21 -49.91 0.88
C ASN A 46 -1.40 -48.90 0.04
N GLY A 47 -0.80 -49.38 -1.08
CA GLY A 47 0.05 -48.57 -1.96
C GLY A 47 -0.65 -47.41 -2.67
N ILE A 48 -1.94 -47.57 -3.02
CA ILE A 48 -2.73 -46.51 -3.67
C ILE A 48 -2.91 -45.32 -2.71
N VAL A 49 -3.19 -45.63 -1.44
CA VAL A 49 -3.46 -44.63 -0.43
C VAL A 49 -2.16 -43.85 -0.13
N ARG A 50 -1.00 -44.52 -0.05
CA ARG A 50 0.31 -43.87 0.10
C ARG A 50 0.61 -42.86 -1.01
N ALA A 51 0.27 -43.17 -2.27
CA ALA A 51 0.46 -42.24 -3.38
C ALA A 51 -0.37 -40.96 -3.23
N ILE A 52 -1.62 -41.09 -2.75
CA ILE A 52 -2.50 -39.95 -2.46
C ILE A 52 -1.93 -39.06 -1.34
N ALA A 53 -1.40 -39.65 -0.26
CA ALA A 53 -0.77 -38.87 0.81
C ALA A 53 0.46 -38.06 0.33
N VAL A 54 1.28 -38.64 -0.55
CA VAL A 54 2.40 -37.91 -1.16
C VAL A 54 1.90 -36.72 -1.98
N ALA A 55 0.85 -36.89 -2.77
CA ALA A 55 0.26 -35.79 -3.54
C ALA A 55 -0.25 -34.65 -2.64
N PHE A 56 -0.92 -34.96 -1.52
CA PHE A 56 -1.36 -33.96 -0.55
C PHE A 56 -0.20 -33.24 0.14
N LEU A 57 0.87 -33.94 0.49
CA LEU A 57 2.07 -33.32 1.07
C LEU A 57 2.75 -32.36 0.09
N VAL A 58 2.85 -32.75 -1.19
CA VAL A 58 3.39 -31.88 -2.25
C VAL A 58 2.52 -30.64 -2.43
N LEU A 59 1.20 -30.81 -2.46
CA LEU A 59 0.26 -29.69 -2.57
C LEU A 59 0.37 -28.74 -1.38
N ALA A 60 0.45 -29.25 -0.15
CA ALA A 60 0.63 -28.45 1.06
C ALA A 60 1.97 -27.69 1.09
N ALA A 61 3.05 -28.33 0.60
CA ALA A 61 4.34 -27.66 0.47
C ALA A 61 4.31 -26.55 -0.60
N ALA A 62 3.66 -26.80 -1.73
CA ALA A 62 3.51 -25.82 -2.80
C ALA A 62 2.67 -24.61 -2.35
N THR A 63 1.55 -24.84 -1.66
CA THR A 63 0.72 -23.74 -1.14
C THR A 63 1.45 -22.93 -0.07
N ALA A 64 2.19 -23.58 0.83
CA ALA A 64 3.04 -22.89 1.79
C ALA A 64 4.10 -22.03 1.09
N HIS A 65 4.81 -22.59 0.11
CA HIS A 65 5.83 -21.87 -0.66
C HIS A 65 5.26 -20.64 -1.38
N LEU A 66 4.07 -20.78 -1.97
CA LEU A 66 3.38 -19.68 -2.66
C LEU A 66 2.97 -18.58 -1.68
N ALA A 67 2.42 -18.94 -0.51
CA ALA A 67 2.07 -17.98 0.53
C ALA A 67 3.29 -17.19 1.03
N PHE A 68 4.42 -17.88 1.29
CA PHE A 68 5.67 -17.21 1.70
C PHE A 68 6.20 -16.26 0.63
N THR A 69 6.07 -16.62 -0.64
CA THR A 69 6.53 -15.79 -1.76
C THR A 69 5.63 -14.56 -1.92
N TYR A 70 4.32 -14.75 -1.82
CA TYR A 70 3.33 -13.68 -1.90
C TYR A 70 3.57 -12.59 -0.84
N ASP A 71 3.81 -12.99 0.42
CA ASP A 71 4.08 -12.03 1.51
C ASP A 71 5.31 -11.15 1.23
N ARG A 72 6.37 -11.73 0.65
CA ARG A 72 7.59 -10.98 0.32
C ARG A 72 7.40 -10.01 -0.84
N VAL A 73 6.72 -10.45 -1.89
CA VAL A 73 6.44 -9.60 -3.07
C VAL A 73 5.50 -8.46 -2.68
N PHE A 74 4.47 -8.75 -1.89
CA PHE A 74 3.54 -7.75 -1.40
C PHE A 74 4.25 -6.66 -0.58
N ALA A 75 5.15 -7.04 0.32
CA ALA A 75 5.93 -6.07 1.10
C ALA A 75 6.75 -5.13 0.19
N SER A 76 7.40 -5.67 -0.86
CA SER A 76 8.13 -4.82 -1.81
C SER A 76 7.23 -3.89 -2.63
N LEU A 77 6.06 -4.37 -3.07
CA LEU A 77 5.12 -3.56 -3.86
C LEU A 77 4.54 -2.41 -3.04
N VAL A 78 4.21 -2.65 -1.77
CA VAL A 78 3.71 -1.61 -0.87
C VAL A 78 4.77 -0.53 -0.62
N GLN A 79 6.03 -0.92 -0.42
CA GLN A 79 7.14 0.02 -0.27
C GLN A 79 7.30 0.91 -1.52
N GLN A 80 7.35 0.29 -2.70
CA GLN A 80 7.46 1.02 -3.98
C GLN A 80 6.28 1.97 -4.21
N SER A 81 5.06 1.52 -3.94
CA SER A 81 3.85 2.36 -4.08
C SER A 81 3.90 3.57 -3.14
N SER A 82 4.40 3.41 -1.91
CA SER A 82 4.54 4.52 -0.97
C SER A 82 5.57 5.56 -1.42
N GLU A 83 6.67 5.13 -2.01
CA GLU A 83 7.73 6.01 -2.52
C GLU A 83 7.26 6.78 -3.76
N VAL A 84 6.58 6.11 -4.69
CA VAL A 84 5.94 6.76 -5.85
C VAL A 84 4.94 7.80 -5.39
N ARG A 85 4.09 7.48 -4.40
CA ARG A 85 3.09 8.42 -3.90
C ARG A 85 3.73 9.65 -3.25
N ARG A 86 4.82 9.45 -2.50
CA ARG A 86 5.59 10.56 -1.93
C ARG A 86 6.21 11.44 -3.01
N LEU A 87 6.79 10.86 -4.06
CA LEU A 87 7.34 11.62 -5.18
C LEU A 87 6.26 12.41 -5.93
N VAL A 88 5.06 11.83 -6.08
CA VAL A 88 3.90 12.53 -6.65
C VAL A 88 3.49 13.69 -5.76
N ASP A 89 3.35 13.50 -4.45
CA ASP A 89 2.99 14.57 -3.52
C ASP A 89 4.06 15.68 -3.49
N ASP A 90 5.35 15.32 -3.49
CA ASP A 90 6.45 16.29 -3.54
C ASP A 90 6.46 17.05 -4.88
N ASN A 91 6.19 16.38 -6.01
CA ASN A 91 6.08 17.02 -7.31
C ASN A 91 4.88 17.97 -7.38
N LEU A 92 3.72 17.58 -6.85
CA LEU A 92 2.53 18.44 -6.76
C LEU A 92 2.79 19.67 -5.87
N ARG A 93 3.56 19.52 -4.79
CA ARG A 93 3.98 20.65 -3.95
C ARG A 93 4.96 21.58 -4.66
N LEU A 94 5.87 21.04 -5.47
CA LEU A 94 6.85 21.83 -6.24
C LEU A 94 6.23 22.49 -7.47
N ALA A 95 5.17 21.90 -8.04
CA ALA A 95 4.45 22.38 -9.21
C ALA A 95 3.42 23.49 -8.89
N GLY A 96 3.48 24.12 -7.72
CA GLY A 96 2.58 25.20 -7.30
C GLY A 96 2.68 26.51 -8.10
N HIS A 97 3.23 26.45 -9.31
CA HIS A 97 3.38 27.55 -10.24
C HIS A 97 2.81 27.16 -11.62
N ASP A 98 2.01 28.05 -12.19
CA ASP A 98 1.56 27.95 -13.57
C ASP A 98 2.77 28.04 -14.52
N LEU A 99 2.98 27.03 -15.36
CA LEU A 99 4.16 26.92 -16.22
C LEU A 99 4.23 28.00 -17.31
N LEU A 100 3.10 28.63 -17.65
CA LEU A 100 3.03 29.67 -18.68
C LEU A 100 3.44 31.04 -18.13
N THR A 101 3.18 31.31 -16.85
CA THR A 101 3.37 32.62 -16.22
C THR A 101 4.41 32.64 -15.10
N GLY A 102 4.78 31.48 -14.54
CA GLY A 102 5.60 31.36 -13.34
C GLY A 102 4.92 31.84 -12.06
N LEU A 103 3.66 32.29 -12.13
CA LEU A 103 2.88 32.75 -10.99
C LEU A 103 2.31 31.56 -10.20
N PRO A 104 1.98 31.73 -8.90
CA PRO A 104 1.33 30.69 -8.14
C PRO A 104 0.07 30.21 -8.83
N ASP A 105 -0.13 28.89 -8.88
CA ASP A 105 -1.39 28.35 -9.37
C ASP A 105 -2.56 28.69 -8.42
N ARG A 106 -3.79 28.55 -8.91
CA ARG A 106 -4.99 28.93 -8.15
C ARG A 106 -5.05 28.23 -6.77
N PRO A 107 -4.80 26.91 -6.64
CA PRO A 107 -4.74 26.25 -5.34
C PRO A 107 -3.67 26.82 -4.40
N SER A 108 -2.45 27.08 -4.88
CA SER A 108 -1.35 27.61 -4.07
C SER A 108 -1.59 29.05 -3.63
N PHE A 109 -2.27 29.86 -4.45
CA PHE A 109 -2.74 31.20 -4.06
C PHE A 109 -3.72 31.12 -2.87
N PHE A 110 -4.73 30.25 -2.93
CA PHE A 110 -5.72 30.13 -1.85
C PHE A 110 -5.10 29.59 -0.56
N ALA A 111 -4.19 28.62 -0.65
CA ALA A 111 -3.45 28.11 0.51
C ALA A 111 -2.62 29.22 1.20
N HIS A 112 -1.94 30.06 0.41
CA HIS A 112 -1.21 31.22 0.95
C HIS A 112 -2.13 32.27 1.55
N LEU A 113 -3.25 32.57 0.89
CA LEU A 113 -4.23 33.54 1.39
C LEU A 113 -4.84 33.10 2.72
N GLU A 114 -5.20 31.83 2.86
CA GLU A 114 -5.75 31.26 4.10
C GLU A 114 -4.72 31.32 5.25
N ALA A 115 -3.45 31.00 4.96
CA ALA A 115 -2.37 31.13 5.93
C ALA A 115 -2.14 32.59 6.38
N ALA A 116 -2.18 33.55 5.44
CA ALA A 116 -2.03 34.98 5.72
C ALA A 116 -3.19 35.52 6.57
N LEU A 117 -4.44 35.14 6.25
CA LEU A 117 -5.62 35.50 7.03
C LEU A 117 -5.58 34.87 8.43
N GLY A 118 -5.13 33.62 8.55
CA GLY A 118 -4.94 32.94 9.84
C GLY A 118 -3.85 33.57 10.71
N ALA A 119 -2.81 34.18 10.11
CA ALA A 119 -1.78 34.92 10.82
C ALA A 119 -2.29 36.29 11.34
N ARG A 120 -3.25 36.93 10.66
CA ARG A 120 -3.88 38.17 11.11
C ARG A 120 -4.59 38.01 12.45
N LEU A 121 -5.22 36.85 12.71
CA LEU A 121 -5.84 36.53 13.99
C LEU A 121 -4.86 36.54 15.18
N ARG A 122 -3.54 36.38 14.92
CA ARG A 122 -2.50 36.37 15.95
C ARG A 122 -1.72 37.68 16.06
N ASN A 123 -1.51 38.37 14.95
CA ASN A 123 -0.54 39.48 14.88
C ASN A 123 -1.11 40.82 14.41
N GLY A 124 -2.40 40.91 14.02
CA GLY A 124 -3.02 42.18 13.65
C GLY A 124 -2.58 42.79 12.29
N HIS A 125 -1.91 42.03 11.41
CA HIS A 125 -1.45 42.48 10.08
C HIS A 125 -2.57 42.55 9.03
N GLU A 126 -2.76 43.67 8.33
CA GLU A 126 -3.80 43.80 7.28
C GLU A 126 -3.41 43.06 6.01
N VAL A 127 -4.37 42.33 5.42
CA VAL A 127 -4.19 41.61 4.15
C VAL A 127 -5.04 42.31 3.10
N ALA A 128 -4.40 42.75 2.01
CA ALA A 128 -5.06 43.28 0.83
C ALA A 128 -4.93 42.28 -0.33
N VAL A 129 -6.02 42.07 -1.07
CA VAL A 129 -6.07 41.21 -2.24
C VAL A 129 -6.51 42.04 -3.44
N GLY A 130 -5.72 42.02 -4.51
CA GLY A 130 -6.05 42.66 -5.78
C GLY A 130 -6.36 41.61 -6.85
N LEU A 131 -7.37 41.89 -7.68
CA LEU A 131 -7.68 41.10 -8.87
C LEU A 131 -7.31 41.92 -10.10
N ILE A 132 -6.58 41.31 -11.02
CA ILE A 132 -6.15 41.91 -12.29
C ILE A 132 -6.68 41.00 -13.39
N ASP A 133 -7.37 41.59 -14.36
CA ASP A 133 -7.85 40.90 -15.56
C ASP A 133 -7.27 41.59 -16.81
N LEU A 134 -7.08 40.83 -17.88
CA LEU A 134 -6.59 41.36 -19.14
C LEU A 134 -7.77 41.68 -20.06
N ASP A 135 -8.11 42.97 -20.15
CA ASP A 135 -9.19 43.44 -21.02
C ASP A 135 -8.88 43.16 -22.50
N GLY A 136 -9.86 42.62 -23.22
CA GLY A 136 -9.75 42.41 -24.66
C GLY A 136 -8.79 41.28 -25.07
N PHE A 137 -8.50 40.31 -24.21
CA PHE A 137 -7.57 39.21 -24.53
C PHE A 137 -8.14 38.15 -25.51
N ARG A 138 -9.46 38.14 -25.76
CA ARG A 138 -10.13 37.13 -26.61
C ARG A 138 -9.58 37.08 -28.07
N PRO A 139 -9.43 38.20 -28.81
CA PRO A 139 -8.93 38.18 -30.18
C PRO A 139 -7.48 37.69 -30.31
N VAL A 140 -6.65 37.83 -29.27
CA VAL A 140 -5.24 37.39 -29.28
C VAL A 140 -5.13 35.86 -29.26
N ASN A 141 -6.10 35.18 -28.65
CA ASN A 141 -6.10 33.72 -28.50
C ASN A 141 -6.84 33.00 -29.64
N ASP A 142 -7.68 33.72 -30.38
CA ASP A 142 -8.49 33.20 -31.50
C ASP A 142 -7.81 33.39 -32.88
N THR A 143 -6.57 33.89 -32.92
CA THR A 143 -5.74 34.07 -34.14
C THR A 143 -4.58 33.09 -34.17
#